data_AF-A0A7R9JIC7-F1
#
_entry.id   AF-A0A7R9JIC7-F1
#
_cell.length_a   1.000
_cell.length_b   1.000
_cell.length_c   1.000
_cell.angle_alpha   90.00
_cell.angle_beta   90.00
_cell.angle_gamma   90.00
#
_symmetry.space_group_name_H-M   'P 1'
#
loop_
_entity.id
_entity.type
_entity.pdbx_description
1 polymer ?
#
loop_
_entity_poly.entity_id
_entity_poly.type
_entity_poly.pdbx_seq_one_letter_code
_entity_poly.pdbx_strand_id
1 'polypeptide(L)'
;MVSLVRRSRPADKTIYNIIIMQSNLLGRISSSFKPVVQRGKRNPCILFALDPRKYSTGEEADVVVIGSGPGGYVASIKAAQLGMKTVCVEKADTLGGTCLNVGCIPSKSLLNNSHYYHMVHGGQFKARGIEVPTVSLNLEAMMAAKSSTVKGLTGGIAHLFKQNKVTHVKGHGKITGTNEVTALKADGSTNIIIATGSEVAPFPGIEIDEETIVSSTGALALKAVPKKMVVIGAGVIGLELGSVWSRLGAEVTAVEFMTSIGGVGIDQEVSKNFQKILGKQGVQFKLGTKVTAARKEGSSIKVSVENVKDPAKKEELDCDVLLVCIGRRPYTSNLGLEELGIERDEKGRVPVNSRFQTVFP
;
A
#
# COMPACT_ATOMS: atom_id res chain seq x y z
N MET A 1 -11.42 48.81 -21.04
CA MET A 1 -12.49 49.68 -21.58
C MET A 1 -12.89 49.12 -22.95
N VAL A 2 -14.19 49.06 -23.22
CA VAL A 2 -14.90 48.32 -24.28
C VAL A 2 -15.26 46.88 -23.88
N SER A 3 -16.57 46.65 -23.95
CA SER A 3 -17.43 45.67 -23.31
C SER A 3 -18.08 44.82 -24.38
N LEU A 4 -18.25 43.51 -24.13
CA LEU A 4 -19.16 42.67 -24.88
C LEU A 4 -19.91 41.76 -23.91
N VAL A 5 -21.10 42.25 -23.53
CA VAL A 5 -22.14 41.59 -22.76
C VAL A 5 -22.91 40.64 -23.68
N ARG A 6 -23.03 39.36 -23.32
CA ARG A 6 -24.16 38.53 -23.72
C ARG A 6 -24.79 37.88 -22.49
N ARG A 7 -26.06 38.23 -22.30
CA ARG A 7 -26.97 37.82 -21.24
C ARG A 7 -27.31 36.34 -21.34
N SER A 8 -27.29 35.65 -20.21
CA SER A 8 -28.07 34.43 -19.96
C SER A 8 -29.13 34.76 -18.90
N ARG A 9 -30.39 34.37 -19.14
CA ARG A 9 -31.43 34.28 -18.11
C ARG A 9 -32.01 32.86 -18.12
N PRO A 10 -32.44 32.34 -16.95
CA PRO A 10 -32.89 30.96 -16.76
C PRO A 10 -34.43 30.84 -16.78
N ALA A 11 -34.94 29.64 -17.05
CA ALA A 11 -36.31 29.21 -16.76
C ALA A 11 -36.29 27.67 -16.57
N ASP A 12 -36.53 27.20 -15.34
CA ASP A 12 -37.73 26.48 -14.85
C ASP A 12 -37.73 24.98 -15.25
N LYS A 13 -37.44 24.03 -14.34
CA LYS A 13 -38.31 23.44 -13.30
C LYS A 13 -39.73 23.11 -13.79
N THR A 14 -40.13 21.86 -13.50
CA THR A 14 -41.48 21.26 -13.56
C THR A 14 -41.77 20.40 -14.79
N ILE A 15 -41.54 19.08 -14.72
CA ILE A 15 -42.52 18.04 -15.12
C ILE A 15 -42.30 16.81 -14.23
N TYR A 16 -43.20 16.66 -13.26
CA TYR A 16 -43.49 15.44 -12.50
C TYR A 16 -44.74 14.81 -13.15
N ASN A 17 -44.77 13.48 -13.22
CA ASN A 17 -45.95 12.61 -13.42
C ASN A 17 -46.69 12.64 -14.77
N ILE A 18 -47.37 11.51 -15.05
CA ILE A 18 -48.16 11.11 -16.25
C ILE A 18 -47.28 10.21 -17.16
N ILE A 19 -47.38 8.87 -17.25
CA ILE A 19 -48.53 7.93 -17.20
C ILE A 19 -48.08 6.52 -16.76
N ILE A 20 -48.79 6.01 -15.74
CA ILE A 20 -49.04 4.57 -15.49
C ILE A 20 -50.10 4.12 -16.49
N MET A 21 -49.85 3.12 -17.32
CA MET A 21 -50.85 2.17 -17.86
C MET A 21 -50.19 1.26 -18.89
N GLN A 22 -50.03 -0.01 -18.54
CA GLN A 22 -50.39 -1.20 -19.34
C GLN A 22 -49.71 -2.44 -18.75
N SER A 23 -50.32 -2.96 -17.70
CA SER A 23 -50.24 -4.36 -17.30
C SER A 23 -51.65 -4.96 -17.43
N ASN A 24 -51.70 -6.26 -17.74
CA ASN A 24 -52.87 -7.14 -17.83
C ASN A 24 -53.42 -7.41 -19.24
N LEU A 25 -52.88 -8.44 -19.87
CA LEU A 25 -53.73 -9.44 -20.52
C LEU A 25 -53.04 -10.81 -20.42
N LEU A 26 -53.82 -11.83 -20.03
CA LEU A 26 -53.51 -13.27 -19.94
C LEU A 26 -53.32 -13.83 -18.53
N GLY A 27 -54.44 -13.94 -17.82
CA GLY A 27 -54.67 -14.98 -16.83
C GLY A 27 -56.06 -15.56 -17.04
N ARG A 28 -56.14 -16.90 -17.19
CA ARG A 28 -57.26 -17.85 -16.96
C ARG A 28 -57.34 -18.88 -18.08
N ILE A 29 -56.99 -20.13 -17.76
CA ILE A 29 -57.86 -21.31 -17.83
C ILE A 29 -57.33 -22.30 -16.77
N SER A 30 -58.22 -22.71 -15.88
CA SER A 30 -58.00 -23.70 -14.83
C SER A 30 -58.61 -25.04 -15.21
N SER A 31 -58.09 -26.09 -14.57
CA SER A 31 -58.75 -27.36 -14.20
C SER A 31 -59.22 -28.31 -15.30
N SER A 32 -58.56 -29.47 -15.41
CA SER A 32 -59.10 -30.77 -14.95
C SER A 32 -58.32 -31.93 -15.59
N PHE A 33 -57.88 -32.91 -14.77
CA PHE A 33 -57.94 -34.36 -14.97
C PHE A 33 -56.83 -35.10 -14.18
N LYS A 34 -57.27 -36.07 -13.38
CA LYS A 34 -56.47 -37.02 -12.57
C LYS A 34 -55.89 -38.16 -13.43
N PRO A 35 -54.91 -38.94 -12.92
CA PRO A 35 -53.97 -39.69 -13.76
C PRO A 35 -54.47 -41.09 -14.13
N VAL A 36 -54.09 -41.56 -15.32
CA VAL A 36 -54.17 -42.97 -15.72
C VAL A 36 -52.76 -43.55 -15.68
N VAL A 37 -52.60 -44.59 -14.85
CA VAL A 37 -51.40 -45.42 -14.77
C VAL A 37 -51.40 -46.38 -15.95
N GLN A 38 -50.40 -46.27 -16.84
CA GLN A 38 -50.01 -47.35 -17.74
C GLN A 38 -48.51 -47.63 -17.63
N ARG A 39 -48.20 -48.85 -17.19
CA ARG A 39 -46.86 -49.44 -17.22
C ARG A 39 -46.47 -49.70 -18.67
N GLY A 40 -45.38 -49.09 -19.12
CA GLY A 40 -44.72 -49.40 -20.40
C GLY A 40 -43.21 -49.29 -20.25
N LYS A 41 -42.50 -50.40 -20.45
CA LYS A 41 -41.03 -50.51 -20.40
C LYS A 41 -40.36 -49.68 -21.51
N ARG A 42 -39.27 -48.95 -21.18
CA ARG A 42 -38.10 -48.65 -22.05
C ARG A 42 -36.95 -48.05 -21.21
N ASN A 43 -35.75 -48.63 -21.33
CA ASN A 43 -34.48 -48.15 -20.75
C ASN A 43 -33.91 -46.94 -21.55
N PRO A 44 -32.72 -46.40 -21.21
CA PRO A 44 -32.49 -45.34 -20.24
C PRO A 44 -32.00 -44.04 -20.94
N CYS A 45 -32.57 -42.88 -20.63
CA CYS A 45 -31.97 -41.61 -21.03
C CYS A 45 -31.24 -41.02 -19.82
N ILE A 46 -29.92 -41.14 -19.86
CA ILE A 46 -29.00 -40.39 -19.00
C ILE A 46 -29.27 -38.90 -19.28
N LEU A 47 -29.89 -38.24 -18.31
CA LEU A 47 -30.05 -36.80 -18.30
C LEU A 47 -28.65 -36.22 -18.05
N PHE A 48 -27.93 -35.89 -19.13
CA PHE A 48 -26.75 -35.05 -19.03
C PHE A 48 -27.21 -33.71 -18.45
N ALA A 49 -26.92 -33.49 -17.16
CA ALA A 49 -26.94 -32.17 -16.58
C ALA A 49 -25.96 -31.32 -17.38
N LEU A 50 -26.51 -30.40 -18.19
CA LEU A 50 -25.73 -29.39 -18.88
C LEU A 50 -25.16 -28.47 -17.81
N ASP A 51 -23.93 -28.79 -17.39
CA ASP A 51 -23.06 -27.89 -16.65
C ASP A 51 -22.98 -26.58 -17.45
N PRO A 52 -23.36 -25.41 -16.90
CA PRO A 52 -23.26 -24.16 -17.62
C PRO A 52 -21.78 -23.93 -17.93
N ARG A 53 -21.43 -24.07 -19.21
CA ARG A 53 -20.10 -23.75 -19.74
C ARG A 53 -19.73 -22.34 -19.25
N LYS A 54 -18.87 -22.28 -18.23
CA LYS A 54 -18.14 -21.06 -17.89
C LYS A 54 -17.24 -20.80 -19.09
N TYR A 55 -17.60 -19.83 -19.93
CA TYR A 55 -16.71 -19.34 -20.97
C TYR A 55 -15.47 -18.75 -20.26
N SER A 56 -14.38 -19.52 -20.20
CA SER A 56 -13.05 -19.01 -19.87
C SER A 56 -12.63 -18.10 -21.02
N THR A 57 -12.28 -16.86 -20.69
CA THR A 57 -11.50 -16.00 -21.58
C THR A 57 -10.05 -16.12 -21.12
N GLY A 58 -9.47 -17.30 -21.32
CA GLY A 58 -8.11 -17.60 -20.91
C GLY A 58 -7.07 -16.94 -21.78
N GLU A 59 -6.08 -16.29 -21.15
CA GLU A 59 -4.83 -15.97 -21.83
C GLU A 59 -3.74 -16.92 -21.32
N GLU A 60 -3.40 -17.95 -22.11
CA GLU A 60 -2.22 -18.78 -21.81
C GLU A 60 -0.97 -17.89 -21.70
N ALA A 61 -0.14 -18.08 -20.67
CA ALA A 61 1.07 -17.30 -20.46
C ALA A 61 2.27 -18.19 -20.10
N ASP A 62 3.46 -17.83 -20.58
CA ASP A 62 4.71 -18.51 -20.21
C ASP A 62 5.10 -18.18 -18.77
N VAL A 63 4.84 -16.94 -18.34
CA VAL A 63 5.13 -16.43 -16.99
C VAL A 63 3.99 -15.57 -16.47
N VAL A 64 3.53 -15.88 -15.26
CA VAL A 64 2.64 -15.03 -14.46
C VAL A 64 3.40 -14.46 -13.27
N VAL A 65 3.35 -13.15 -13.09
CA VAL A 65 3.96 -12.45 -11.96
C VAL A 65 2.87 -11.88 -11.06
N ILE A 66 2.84 -12.30 -9.79
CA ILE A 66 1.87 -11.80 -8.81
C ILE A 66 2.52 -10.67 -8.00
N GLY A 67 2.13 -9.44 -8.30
CA GLY A 67 2.63 -8.21 -7.70
C GLY A 67 3.45 -7.36 -8.67
N SER A 68 3.26 -6.04 -8.62
CA SER A 68 3.94 -5.07 -9.49
C SER A 68 4.93 -4.17 -8.74
N GLY A 69 5.45 -4.62 -7.60
CA GLY A 69 6.57 -3.95 -6.93
C GLY A 69 7.87 -4.06 -7.72
N PRO A 70 8.99 -3.48 -7.24
CA PRO A 70 10.29 -3.53 -7.92
C PRO A 70 10.70 -4.91 -8.42
N GLY A 71 10.54 -5.97 -7.61
CA GLY A 71 10.80 -7.33 -8.05
C GLY A 71 9.88 -7.78 -9.19
N GLY A 72 8.58 -7.50 -9.08
CA GLY A 72 7.57 -8.00 -10.00
C GLY A 72 7.52 -7.28 -11.34
N TYR A 73 7.49 -5.95 -11.37
CA TYR A 73 7.41 -5.22 -12.65
C TYR A 73 8.71 -5.37 -13.46
N VAL A 74 9.87 -5.44 -12.81
CA VAL A 74 11.15 -5.68 -13.48
C VAL A 74 11.22 -7.11 -14.01
N ALA A 75 10.82 -8.11 -13.21
CA ALA A 75 10.74 -9.50 -13.67
C ALA A 75 9.81 -9.64 -14.87
N SER A 76 8.65 -8.96 -14.84
CA SER A 76 7.68 -9.00 -15.93
C SER A 76 8.24 -8.43 -17.24
N ILE A 77 8.88 -7.25 -17.16
CA ILE A 77 9.54 -6.63 -18.31
C ILE A 77 10.68 -7.52 -18.82
N LYS A 78 11.49 -8.09 -17.91
CA LYS A 78 12.63 -8.90 -18.30
C LYS A 78 12.21 -10.22 -18.95
N ALA A 79 11.18 -10.88 -18.44
CA ALA A 79 10.60 -12.08 -19.05
C ALA A 79 10.11 -11.79 -20.48
N ALA A 80 9.38 -10.68 -20.68
CA ALA A 80 8.93 -10.29 -22.00
C ALA A 80 10.08 -9.96 -22.97
N GLN A 81 11.15 -9.32 -22.49
CA GLN A 81 12.37 -9.08 -23.29
C GLN A 81 13.10 -10.37 -23.66
N LEU A 82 12.94 -11.44 -22.88
CA LEU A 82 13.47 -12.77 -23.18
C LEU A 82 12.56 -13.59 -24.10
N GLY A 83 11.47 -13.00 -24.59
CA GLY A 83 10.56 -13.62 -25.56
C GLY A 83 9.35 -14.34 -24.95
N MET A 84 9.15 -14.25 -23.63
CA MET A 84 8.06 -14.95 -22.93
C MET A 84 6.76 -14.12 -22.95
N LYS A 85 5.64 -14.76 -23.24
CA LYS A 85 4.31 -14.18 -23.03
C LYS A 85 4.08 -14.01 -21.53
N THR A 86 4.04 -12.76 -21.09
CA THR A 86 4.10 -12.41 -19.66
C THR A 86 2.86 -11.67 -19.19
N VAL A 87 2.28 -12.15 -18.10
CA VAL A 87 1.16 -11.52 -17.39
C VAL A 87 1.63 -11.03 -16.02
N CYS A 88 1.27 -9.80 -15.65
CA CYS A 88 1.49 -9.26 -14.31
C CYS A 88 0.14 -8.95 -13.65
N VAL A 89 -0.09 -9.52 -12.47
CA VAL A 89 -1.30 -9.34 -11.67
C VAL A 89 -1.02 -8.37 -10.52
N GLU A 90 -1.78 -7.28 -10.43
CA GLU A 90 -1.66 -6.29 -9.36
C GLU A 90 -3.02 -5.92 -8.78
N LYS A 91 -3.13 -5.94 -7.45
CA LYS A 91 -4.38 -5.61 -6.74
C LYS A 91 -4.54 -4.11 -6.49
N ALA A 92 -3.45 -3.37 -6.40
CA ALA A 92 -3.45 -1.92 -6.20
C ALA A 92 -4.00 -1.18 -7.43
N ASP A 93 -4.40 0.07 -7.23
CA ASP A 93 -4.91 0.91 -8.32
C ASP A 93 -3.84 1.29 -9.34
N THR A 94 -2.58 1.32 -8.92
CA THR A 94 -1.42 1.71 -9.72
C THR A 94 -0.30 0.68 -9.59
N LEU A 95 0.49 0.56 -10.66
CA LEU A 95 1.69 -0.28 -10.68
C LEU A 95 2.81 0.32 -9.81
N GLY A 96 3.85 -0.47 -9.52
CA GLY A 96 5.08 -0.03 -8.84
C GLY A 96 5.18 -0.41 -7.36
N GLY A 97 4.13 -1.04 -6.82
CA GLY A 97 4.07 -1.60 -5.47
C GLY A 97 4.41 -0.61 -4.35
N THR A 98 4.90 -1.14 -3.22
CA THR A 98 5.18 -0.34 -2.01
C THR A 98 6.17 0.78 -2.27
N CYS A 99 7.28 0.49 -2.96
CA CYS A 99 8.38 1.45 -3.13
C CYS A 99 7.93 2.70 -3.88
N LEU A 100 7.11 2.53 -4.91
CA LEU A 100 6.67 3.65 -5.74
C LEU A 100 5.52 4.43 -5.11
N ASN A 101 4.56 3.74 -4.51
CA ASN A 101 3.30 4.35 -4.07
C ASN A 101 3.35 4.88 -2.64
N VAL A 102 3.99 4.15 -1.70
CA VAL A 102 3.93 4.43 -0.26
C VAL A 102 5.27 4.22 0.46
N GLY A 103 6.38 4.33 -0.27
CA GLY A 103 7.71 4.01 0.23
C GLY A 103 8.78 4.95 -0.31
N CYS A 104 9.74 4.38 -1.04
CA CYS A 104 10.95 5.05 -1.51
C CYS A 104 10.67 6.40 -2.19
N ILE A 105 9.82 6.43 -3.21
CA ILE A 105 9.61 7.63 -4.03
C ILE A 105 8.94 8.76 -3.23
N PRO A 106 7.79 8.53 -2.56
CA PRO A 106 7.19 9.59 -1.77
C PRO A 106 8.08 10.02 -0.60
N SER A 107 8.81 9.10 0.06
CA SER A 107 9.70 9.49 1.16
C SER A 107 10.89 10.32 0.67
N LYS A 108 11.51 9.96 -0.46
CA LYS A 108 12.64 10.71 -1.03
C LYS A 108 12.22 12.07 -1.56
N SER A 109 11.02 12.18 -2.13
CA SER A 109 10.44 13.47 -2.52
C SER A 109 10.29 14.40 -1.31
N LEU A 110 9.70 13.92 -0.20
CA LEU A 110 9.55 14.73 1.02
C LEU A 110 10.88 15.00 1.73
N LEU A 111 11.81 14.06 1.74
CA LEU A 111 13.16 14.27 2.28
C LEU A 111 13.88 15.41 1.56
N ASN A 112 13.81 15.45 0.23
CA ASN A 112 14.42 16.49 -0.57
C ASN A 112 13.74 17.85 -0.34
N ASN A 113 12.41 17.89 -0.39
CA ASN A 113 11.65 19.14 -0.24
C ASN A 113 11.79 19.74 1.17
N SER A 114 11.71 18.91 2.21
CA SER A 114 11.94 19.34 3.60
C SER A 114 13.39 19.76 3.84
N HIS A 115 14.36 19.16 3.15
CA HIS A 115 15.75 19.57 3.21
C HIS A 115 15.95 20.98 2.63
N TYR A 116 15.39 21.28 1.44
CA TYR A 116 15.46 22.63 0.89
C TYR A 116 14.81 23.67 1.80
N TYR A 117 13.64 23.37 2.34
CA TYR A 117 12.99 24.24 3.33
C TYR A 117 13.93 24.50 4.53
N HIS A 118 14.52 23.44 5.09
CA HIS A 118 15.46 23.54 6.19
C HIS A 118 16.74 24.32 5.85
N MET A 119 17.30 24.19 4.63
CA MET A 119 18.50 24.94 4.25
C MET A 119 18.25 26.45 4.21
N VAL A 120 17.06 26.87 3.77
CA VAL A 120 16.67 28.29 3.77
C VAL A 120 16.36 28.75 5.19
N HIS A 121 15.43 28.05 5.86
CA HIS A 121 14.94 28.41 7.20
C HIS A 121 16.02 28.32 8.28
N GLY A 122 16.91 27.34 8.19
CA GLY A 122 18.01 27.11 9.13
C GLY A 122 19.25 28.01 8.92
N GLY A 123 19.17 29.01 8.03
CA GLY A 123 20.24 30.00 7.82
C GLY A 123 21.42 29.51 6.99
N GLN A 124 21.37 28.29 6.43
CA GLN A 124 22.45 27.76 5.59
C GLN A 124 22.62 28.57 4.31
N PHE A 125 21.51 29.05 3.73
CA PHE A 125 21.55 29.95 2.57
C PHE A 125 22.18 31.30 2.92
N LYS A 126 21.79 31.88 4.07
CA LYS A 126 22.38 33.14 4.57
C LYS A 126 23.89 33.02 4.77
N ALA A 127 24.37 31.90 5.32
CA ALA A 127 25.80 31.62 5.47
C ALA A 127 26.58 31.53 4.14
N ARG A 128 25.88 31.46 3.01
CA ARG A 128 26.43 31.42 1.64
C ARG A 128 26.12 32.69 0.84
N GLY A 129 25.69 33.76 1.51
CA GLY A 129 25.36 35.04 0.85
C GLY A 129 24.04 35.03 0.07
N ILE A 130 23.17 34.04 0.30
CA ILE A 130 21.83 33.99 -0.31
C ILE A 130 20.81 34.48 0.73
N GLU A 131 20.33 35.70 0.56
CA GLU A 131 19.36 36.32 1.46
C GLU A 131 17.92 36.04 0.99
N VAL A 132 17.13 35.43 1.87
CA VAL A 132 15.71 35.15 1.64
C VAL A 132 14.94 35.80 2.80
N PRO A 133 14.35 37.00 2.62
CA PRO A 133 13.75 37.77 3.72
C PRO A 133 12.61 37.05 4.43
N THR A 134 11.80 36.29 3.68
CA THR A 134 10.70 35.48 4.23
C THR A 134 10.63 34.13 3.54
N VAL A 135 10.41 33.08 4.32
CA VAL A 135 10.15 31.72 3.83
C VAL A 135 8.96 31.18 4.63
N SER A 136 7.98 30.61 3.92
CA SER A 136 6.81 29.97 4.55
C SER A 136 6.59 28.60 3.94
N LEU A 137 6.04 27.68 4.74
CA LEU A 137 5.70 26.34 4.30
C LEU A 137 4.30 26.32 3.69
N ASN A 138 4.21 25.97 2.41
CA ASN A 138 2.96 25.52 1.80
C ASN A 138 2.99 23.97 1.73
N LEU A 139 2.41 23.33 2.76
CA LEU A 139 2.41 21.87 2.87
C LEU A 139 1.58 21.20 1.76
N GLU A 140 0.46 21.81 1.37
CA GLU A 140 -0.40 21.29 0.30
C GLU A 140 0.37 21.21 -1.03
N ALA A 141 1.09 22.27 -1.40
CA ALA A 141 1.93 22.29 -2.59
C ALA A 141 3.07 21.26 -2.52
N MET A 142 3.70 21.09 -1.35
CA MET A 142 4.74 20.08 -1.14
C MET A 142 4.19 18.65 -1.31
N MET A 143 3.00 18.37 -0.78
CA MET A 143 2.31 17.08 -0.92
C MET A 143 1.83 16.84 -2.35
N ALA A 144 1.38 17.88 -3.06
CA ALA A 144 1.01 17.82 -4.47
C ALA A 144 2.23 17.50 -5.35
N ALA A 145 3.39 18.11 -5.09
CA ALA A 145 4.64 17.81 -5.79
C ALA A 145 5.05 16.33 -5.63
N LYS A 146 5.02 15.82 -4.40
CA LYS A 146 5.23 14.39 -4.10
C LYS A 146 4.28 13.50 -4.90
N SER A 147 2.99 13.83 -4.87
CA SER A 147 1.94 13.04 -5.55
C SER A 147 2.09 13.07 -7.07
N SER A 148 2.52 14.20 -7.64
CA SER A 148 2.86 14.33 -9.06
C SER A 148 4.03 13.43 -9.45
N THR A 149 5.11 13.41 -8.65
CA THR A 149 6.25 12.51 -8.89
C THR A 149 5.83 11.04 -8.89
N VAL A 150 5.01 10.63 -7.90
CA VAL A 150 4.48 9.26 -7.85
C VAL A 150 3.65 8.96 -9.10
N LYS A 151 2.69 9.83 -9.44
CA LYS A 151 1.80 9.66 -10.61
C LYS A 151 2.59 9.53 -11.92
N GLY A 152 3.59 10.39 -12.12
CA GLY A 152 4.43 10.37 -13.32
C GLY A 152 5.17 9.04 -13.47
N LEU A 153 5.77 8.56 -12.38
CA LEU A 153 6.52 7.30 -12.40
C LEU A 153 5.62 6.06 -12.50
N THR A 154 4.46 6.04 -11.83
CA THR A 154 3.49 4.93 -11.97
C THR A 154 2.97 4.85 -13.41
N GLY A 155 2.72 6.00 -14.04
CA GLY A 155 2.36 6.08 -15.47
C GLY A 155 3.49 5.60 -16.38
N GLY A 156 4.73 5.88 -16.02
CA GLY A 156 5.93 5.37 -16.69
C GLY A 156 5.99 3.84 -16.70
N ILE A 157 5.68 3.17 -15.59
CA ILE A 157 5.64 1.69 -15.56
C ILE A 157 4.52 1.16 -16.46
N ALA A 158 3.33 1.77 -16.44
CA ALA A 158 2.24 1.38 -17.33
C ALA A 158 2.62 1.53 -18.82
N HIS A 159 3.39 2.58 -19.16
CA HIS A 159 3.96 2.73 -20.49
C HIS A 159 4.98 1.64 -20.83
N LEU A 160 5.89 1.32 -19.90
CA LEU A 160 6.88 0.26 -20.09
C LEU A 160 6.24 -1.12 -20.28
N PHE A 161 5.16 -1.43 -19.56
CA PHE A 161 4.40 -2.67 -19.77
C PHE A 161 3.83 -2.74 -21.19
N LYS A 162 3.22 -1.66 -21.69
CA LYS A 162 2.72 -1.60 -23.08
C LYS A 162 3.85 -1.78 -24.09
N GLN A 163 4.98 -1.10 -23.88
CA GLN A 163 6.14 -1.18 -24.77
C GLN A 163 6.72 -2.60 -24.84
N ASN A 164 6.76 -3.30 -23.71
CA ASN A 164 7.29 -4.67 -23.64
C ASN A 164 6.19 -5.74 -23.82
N LYS A 165 4.95 -5.36 -24.18
CA LYS A 165 3.81 -6.28 -24.38
C LYS A 165 3.52 -7.16 -23.15
N VAL A 166 3.71 -6.63 -21.94
CA VAL A 166 3.29 -7.28 -20.69
C VAL A 166 1.80 -7.05 -20.50
N THR A 167 1.02 -8.13 -20.38
CA THR A 167 -0.40 -8.04 -20.04
C THR A 167 -0.55 -7.68 -18.57
N HIS A 168 -1.24 -6.58 -18.27
CA HIS A 168 -1.57 -6.17 -16.90
C HIS A 168 -2.99 -6.61 -16.54
N VAL A 169 -3.12 -7.40 -15.49
CA VAL A 169 -4.40 -7.80 -14.91
C VAL A 169 -4.57 -7.12 -13.55
N LYS A 170 -5.58 -6.25 -13.43
CA LYS A 170 -5.94 -5.65 -12.16
C LYS A 170 -6.78 -6.64 -11.35
N GLY A 171 -6.26 -7.09 -10.20
CA GLY A 171 -6.94 -8.04 -9.32
C GLY A 171 -6.01 -8.64 -8.27
N HIS A 172 -6.59 -9.38 -7.33
CA HIS A 172 -5.81 -10.16 -6.37
C HIS A 172 -5.50 -11.53 -6.97
N GLY A 173 -4.22 -11.81 -7.23
CA GLY A 173 -3.79 -13.11 -7.72
C GLY A 173 -3.83 -14.15 -6.60
N LYS A 174 -4.53 -15.25 -6.83
CA LYS A 174 -4.51 -16.45 -5.98
C LYS A 174 -4.04 -17.63 -6.81
N ILE A 175 -3.07 -18.38 -6.32
CA ILE A 175 -2.63 -19.62 -6.95
C ILE A 175 -3.66 -20.70 -6.63
N THR A 176 -4.26 -21.32 -7.64
CA THR A 176 -5.31 -22.34 -7.50
C THR A 176 -4.87 -23.74 -7.94
N GLY A 177 -3.68 -23.85 -8.51
CA GLY A 177 -3.02 -25.10 -8.88
C GLY A 177 -1.56 -24.86 -9.27
N THR A 178 -0.78 -25.93 -9.49
CA THR A 178 0.65 -25.87 -9.81
C THR A 178 1.00 -24.99 -11.02
N ASN A 179 0.03 -24.75 -11.91
CA ASN A 179 0.16 -23.92 -13.10
C ASN A 179 -1.09 -23.06 -13.30
N GLU A 180 -1.76 -22.65 -12.23
CA GLU A 180 -2.98 -21.88 -12.34
C GLU A 180 -2.97 -20.73 -11.35
N VAL A 181 -3.01 -19.51 -11.88
CA VAL A 181 -3.27 -18.31 -11.09
C VAL A 181 -4.65 -17.81 -11.43
N THR A 182 -5.57 -17.94 -10.49
CA THR A 182 -6.87 -17.32 -10.59
C THR A 182 -6.74 -15.88 -10.10
N ALA A 183 -6.74 -14.91 -11.01
CA ALA A 183 -6.93 -13.50 -10.70
C ALA A 183 -8.44 -13.23 -10.54
N LEU A 184 -9.11 -13.88 -9.59
CA LEU A 184 -10.59 -13.99 -9.57
C LEU A 184 -11.23 -14.26 -10.96
N LYS A 185 -10.53 -15.00 -11.85
CA LYS A 185 -10.97 -15.81 -13.00
C LYS A 185 -9.82 -16.77 -13.36
N ALA A 186 -10.14 -17.99 -13.80
CA ALA A 186 -9.25 -19.16 -13.86
C ALA A 186 -8.60 -19.40 -15.24
N ASP A 187 -7.27 -19.52 -15.32
CA ASP A 187 -6.50 -20.55 -16.08
C ASP A 187 -4.95 -20.33 -16.18
N GLY A 188 -4.22 -21.46 -16.21
CA GLY A 188 -3.02 -21.85 -17.00
C GLY A 188 -1.79 -20.95 -17.23
N SER A 189 -0.72 -21.11 -16.44
CA SER A 189 0.63 -20.58 -16.72
C SER A 189 1.76 -21.57 -16.41
N THR A 190 2.80 -21.63 -17.24
CA THR A 190 3.92 -22.58 -17.09
C THR A 190 4.87 -22.23 -15.94
N ASN A 191 5.03 -20.96 -15.58
CA ASN A 191 5.83 -20.50 -14.43
C ASN A 191 5.15 -19.36 -13.66
N ILE A 192 5.18 -19.40 -12.33
CA ILE A 192 4.58 -18.38 -11.45
C ILE A 192 5.67 -17.72 -10.60
N ILE A 193 5.78 -16.39 -10.67
CA ILE A 193 6.67 -15.59 -9.83
C ILE A 193 5.85 -14.91 -8.73
N ILE A 194 6.09 -15.30 -7.48
CA ILE A 194 5.50 -14.65 -6.30
C ILE A 194 6.31 -13.38 -5.96
N ALA A 195 5.75 -12.21 -6.23
CA ALA A 195 6.35 -10.90 -5.99
C ALA A 195 5.45 -9.98 -5.15
N THR A 196 4.71 -10.56 -4.20
CA THR A 196 3.63 -9.94 -3.42
C THR A 196 4.08 -8.91 -2.38
N GLY A 197 5.39 -8.80 -2.15
CA GLY A 197 6.00 -7.73 -1.37
C GLY A 197 5.84 -7.90 0.14
N SER A 198 5.55 -6.78 0.82
CA SER A 198 5.53 -6.71 2.28
C SER A 198 4.44 -5.75 2.77
N GLU A 199 4.12 -5.85 4.05
CA GLU A 199 3.25 -4.93 4.77
C GLU A 199 3.91 -4.43 6.06
N VAL A 200 3.26 -3.46 6.72
CA VAL A 200 3.71 -2.90 8.00
C VAL A 200 3.66 -3.99 9.06
N ALA A 201 4.72 -4.11 9.88
CA ALA A 201 4.67 -4.99 11.04
C ALA A 201 3.72 -4.39 12.09
N PRO A 202 2.66 -5.09 12.49
CA PRO A 202 1.73 -4.57 13.50
C PRO A 202 2.42 -4.50 14.86
N PHE A 203 2.12 -3.47 15.63
CA PHE A 203 2.53 -3.38 17.03
C PHE A 203 1.41 -3.95 17.91
N PRO A 204 1.65 -5.02 18.68
CA PRO A 204 0.60 -5.61 19.53
C PRO A 204 0.00 -4.58 20.50
N GLY A 205 -1.32 -4.41 20.46
CA GLY A 205 -2.05 -3.48 21.34
C GLY A 205 -2.07 -2.02 20.86
N ILE A 206 -1.53 -1.71 19.68
CA ILE A 206 -1.65 -0.38 19.07
C ILE A 206 -2.32 -0.53 17.69
N GLU A 207 -3.52 0.02 17.56
CA GLU A 207 -4.26 0.05 16.29
C GLU A 207 -3.88 1.30 15.49
N ILE A 208 -3.52 1.10 14.22
CA ILE A 208 -3.17 2.17 13.29
C ILE A 208 -4.46 2.64 12.61
N ASP A 209 -4.73 3.94 12.67
CA ASP A 209 -5.90 4.59 12.05
C ASP A 209 -5.55 5.40 10.79
N GLU A 210 -4.25 5.61 10.53
CA GLU A 210 -3.72 6.46 9.45
C GLU A 210 -4.15 7.94 9.51
N GLU A 211 -4.65 8.40 10.66
CA GLU A 211 -5.01 9.79 10.96
C GLU A 211 -4.11 10.40 12.05
N THR A 212 -4.03 9.73 13.20
CA THR A 212 -3.26 10.19 14.37
C THR A 212 -2.26 9.14 14.84
N ILE A 213 -2.61 7.85 14.74
CA ILE A 213 -1.68 6.73 14.88
C ILE A 213 -1.45 6.18 13.47
N VAL A 214 -0.30 6.51 12.91
CA VAL A 214 -0.01 6.31 11.49
C VAL A 214 1.07 5.27 11.27
N SER A 215 0.98 4.57 10.14
CA SER A 215 2.13 3.85 9.61
C SER A 215 3.01 4.78 8.78
N SER A 216 4.00 4.23 8.08
CA SER A 216 4.73 4.98 7.05
C SER A 216 3.80 5.58 5.97
N THR A 217 2.66 4.94 5.69
CA THR A 217 1.71 5.42 4.69
C THR A 217 1.04 6.72 5.13
N GLY A 218 0.41 6.76 6.32
CA GLY A 218 -0.21 7.97 6.85
C GLY A 218 0.82 9.08 7.13
N ALA A 219 2.02 8.72 7.60
CA ALA A 219 3.10 9.70 7.80
C ALA A 219 3.61 10.36 6.50
N LEU A 220 3.33 9.79 5.32
CA LEU A 220 3.61 10.41 4.03
C LEU A 220 2.45 11.30 3.53
N ALA A 221 1.34 11.37 4.26
CA ALA A 221 0.09 11.99 3.83
C ALA A 221 -0.59 12.86 4.90
N LEU A 222 0.13 13.24 5.98
CA LEU A 222 -0.42 14.14 7.00
C LEU A 222 -0.86 15.47 6.38
N LYS A 223 -2.02 15.96 6.82
CA LYS A 223 -2.65 17.18 6.29
C LYS A 223 -2.10 18.47 6.93
N ALA A 224 -1.41 18.34 8.07
CA ALA A 224 -0.78 19.44 8.79
C ALA A 224 0.53 18.94 9.43
N VAL A 225 1.45 19.87 9.71
CA VAL A 225 2.64 19.57 10.51
C VAL A 225 2.21 19.36 11.96
N PRO A 226 2.43 18.18 12.57
CA PRO A 226 2.11 17.98 13.98
C PRO A 226 3.00 18.86 14.85
N LYS A 227 2.51 19.32 16.02
CA LYS A 227 3.37 20.04 16.96
C LYS A 227 4.35 19.08 17.60
N LYS A 228 3.87 17.91 18.02
CA LYS A 228 4.65 16.82 18.61
C LYS A 228 4.39 15.51 17.88
N MET A 229 5.46 14.81 17.54
CA MET A 229 5.44 13.52 16.90
C MET A 229 6.33 12.53 17.65
N VAL A 230 5.74 11.40 18.06
CA VAL A 230 6.52 10.26 18.57
C VAL A 230 6.67 9.24 17.44
N VAL A 231 7.88 8.69 17.31
CA VAL A 231 8.23 7.67 16.31
C VAL A 231 8.63 6.39 17.04
N ILE A 232 7.89 5.31 16.86
CA ILE A 232 8.22 3.99 17.41
C ILE A 232 9.08 3.24 16.38
N GLY A 233 10.35 3.05 16.72
CA GLY A 233 11.38 2.45 15.89
C GLY A 233 12.29 3.51 15.25
N ALA A 234 13.56 3.54 15.65
CA ALA A 234 14.62 4.39 15.10
C ALA A 234 15.42 3.69 13.99
N GLY A 235 14.75 2.81 13.22
CA GLY A 235 15.27 2.25 11.98
C GLY A 235 15.19 3.25 10.81
N VAL A 236 15.64 2.85 9.62
CA VAL A 236 15.73 3.73 8.44
C VAL A 236 14.44 4.52 8.16
N ILE A 237 13.28 3.87 8.15
CA ILE A 237 11.99 4.53 7.88
C ILE A 237 11.67 5.59 8.95
N GLY A 238 11.85 5.24 10.23
CA GLY A 238 11.60 6.15 11.34
C GLY A 238 12.51 7.36 11.33
N LEU A 239 13.80 7.18 11.03
CA LEU A 239 14.75 8.28 10.91
C LEU A 239 14.46 9.18 9.70
N GLU A 240 14.10 8.60 8.55
CA GLU A 240 13.72 9.37 7.36
C GLU A 240 12.49 10.24 7.62
N LEU A 241 11.38 9.63 8.06
CA LEU A 241 10.11 10.33 8.24
C LEU A 241 10.14 11.27 9.46
N GLY A 242 10.82 10.88 10.53
CA GLY A 242 11.09 11.76 11.67
C GLY A 242 11.89 13.00 11.25
N SER A 243 12.90 12.83 10.39
CA SER A 243 13.67 13.97 9.87
C SER A 243 12.84 14.88 8.97
N VAL A 244 11.96 14.32 8.12
CA VAL A 244 11.02 15.11 7.30
C VAL A 244 10.18 16.02 8.19
N TRP A 245 9.47 15.46 9.15
CA TRP A 245 8.54 16.23 9.98
C TRP A 245 9.26 17.18 10.94
N SER A 246 10.42 16.79 11.46
CA SER A 246 11.27 17.67 12.28
C SER A 246 11.70 18.92 11.51
N ARG A 247 12.16 18.76 10.26
CA ARG A 247 12.56 19.89 9.39
C ARG A 247 11.40 20.84 9.07
N LEU A 248 10.19 20.31 9.01
CA LEU A 248 8.98 21.09 8.74
C LEU A 248 8.40 21.79 9.99
N GLY A 249 8.94 21.50 11.17
CA GLY A 249 8.62 22.21 12.42
C GLY A 249 8.08 21.34 13.56
N ALA A 250 7.95 20.02 13.39
CA ALA A 250 7.49 19.14 14.46
C ALA A 250 8.58 18.89 15.53
N GLU A 251 8.20 18.84 16.80
CA GLU A 251 9.02 18.25 17.86
C GLU A 251 8.98 16.73 17.73
N VAL A 252 10.10 16.11 17.33
CA VAL A 252 10.16 14.67 17.07
C VAL A 252 10.95 13.95 18.16
N THR A 253 10.32 12.94 18.76
CA THR A 253 10.98 11.99 19.68
C THR A 253 10.90 10.58 19.12
N ALA A 254 12.05 9.99 18.78
CA ALA A 254 12.16 8.60 18.37
C ALA A 254 12.40 7.70 19.59
N VAL A 255 11.53 6.71 19.79
CA VAL A 255 11.62 5.69 20.84
C VAL A 255 12.06 4.38 20.20
N GLU A 256 13.14 3.81 20.71
CA GLU A 256 13.75 2.60 20.16
C GLU A 256 14.09 1.61 21.29
N PHE A 257 13.71 0.35 21.07
CA PHE A 257 13.98 -0.74 21.99
C PHE A 257 15.49 -1.05 22.03
N MET A 258 16.14 -1.00 20.88
CA MET A 258 17.59 -1.19 20.76
C MET A 258 18.37 -0.01 21.35
N THR A 259 19.66 -0.22 21.63
CA THR A 259 20.55 0.81 22.18
C THR A 259 21.23 1.69 21.13
N SER A 260 20.91 1.50 19.84
CA SER A 260 21.46 2.27 18.72
C SER A 260 20.41 2.49 17.62
N ILE A 261 20.65 3.47 16.75
CA ILE A 261 19.74 3.84 15.65
C ILE A 261 20.22 3.26 14.32
N GLY A 262 19.37 3.31 13.29
CA GLY A 262 19.72 2.97 11.91
C GLY A 262 19.32 1.55 11.49
N GLY A 263 18.86 0.74 12.45
CA GLY A 263 18.40 -0.62 12.21
C GLY A 263 19.53 -1.65 12.09
N VAL A 264 19.16 -2.88 11.74
CA VAL A 264 20.10 -4.00 11.64
C VAL A 264 21.09 -3.79 10.50
N GLY A 265 22.37 -4.03 10.75
CA GLY A 265 23.44 -4.02 9.75
C GLY A 265 24.20 -2.70 9.60
N ILE A 266 23.80 -1.63 10.31
CA ILE A 266 24.57 -0.38 10.35
C ILE A 266 25.83 -0.55 11.22
N ASP A 267 26.94 0.03 10.76
CA ASP A 267 28.15 0.16 11.56
C ASP A 267 27.90 1.02 12.82
N GLN A 268 28.50 0.65 13.95
CA GLN A 268 28.22 1.30 15.24
C GLN A 268 28.84 2.69 15.35
N GLU A 269 30.00 2.93 14.74
CA GLU A 269 30.59 4.25 14.68
C GLU A 269 29.73 5.19 13.82
N VAL A 270 29.27 4.69 12.66
CA VAL A 270 28.33 5.41 11.79
C VAL A 270 27.04 5.72 12.53
N SER A 271 26.43 4.74 13.22
CA SER A 271 25.19 4.94 13.98
C SER A 271 25.33 6.04 15.04
N LYS A 272 26.41 6.00 15.83
CA LYS A 272 26.68 7.00 16.88
C LYS A 272 26.88 8.40 16.33
N ASN A 273 27.69 8.53 15.28
CA ASN A 273 27.94 9.84 14.65
C ASN A 273 26.68 10.37 13.97
N PHE A 274 25.91 9.50 13.33
CA PHE A 274 24.65 9.87 12.70
C PHE A 274 23.62 10.34 13.74
N GLN A 275 23.47 9.64 14.87
CA GLN A 275 22.61 10.05 15.97
C GLN A 275 22.99 11.44 16.49
N LYS A 276 24.28 11.71 16.68
CA LYS A 276 24.78 13.01 17.12
C LYS A 276 24.41 14.12 16.13
N ILE A 277 24.48 13.86 14.83
CA ILE A 277 24.10 14.82 13.78
C ILE A 277 22.59 15.08 13.81
N LEU A 278 21.76 14.04 13.90
CA LEU A 278 20.30 14.17 13.98
C LEU A 278 19.84 14.87 15.26
N GLY A 279 20.51 14.59 16.39
CA GLY A 279 20.28 15.30 17.65
C GLY A 279 20.54 16.80 17.54
N LYS A 280 21.61 17.21 16.85
CA LYS A 280 21.87 18.63 16.55
C LYS A 280 20.84 19.26 15.61
N GLN A 281 20.13 18.46 14.82
CA GLN A 281 19.02 18.90 13.97
C GLN A 281 17.68 18.98 14.72
N GLY A 282 17.64 18.58 16.01
CA GLY A 282 16.45 18.69 16.86
C GLY A 282 15.66 17.38 17.05
N VAL A 283 16.12 16.26 16.49
CA VAL A 283 15.49 14.96 16.72
C VAL A 283 15.91 14.40 18.08
N GLN A 284 14.95 14.11 18.94
CA GLN A 284 15.19 13.53 20.27
C GLN A 284 15.16 12.00 20.19
N PHE A 285 15.96 11.33 21.03
CA PHE A 285 16.07 9.87 21.04
C PHE A 285 15.90 9.31 22.45
N LYS A 286 15.02 8.32 22.59
CA LYS A 286 14.89 7.45 23.76
C LYS A 286 15.25 6.02 23.35
N LEU A 287 16.55 5.71 23.43
CA LEU A 287 17.09 4.37 23.12
C LEU A 287 17.01 3.46 24.33
N GLY A 288 17.07 2.14 24.13
CA GLY A 288 16.92 1.17 25.22
C GLY A 288 15.59 1.33 25.94
N THR A 289 14.54 1.73 25.22
CA THR A 289 13.24 2.12 25.75
C THR A 289 12.14 1.34 25.03
N LYS A 290 11.30 0.65 25.80
CA LYS A 290 10.21 -0.17 25.29
C LYS A 290 8.90 0.61 25.37
N VAL A 291 8.16 0.64 24.27
CA VAL A 291 6.75 1.10 24.29
C VAL A 291 5.89 -0.04 24.83
N THR A 292 4.99 0.28 25.76
CA THR A 292 4.10 -0.70 26.39
C THR A 292 2.64 -0.51 25.98
N ALA A 293 2.23 0.73 25.72
CA ALA A 293 0.90 1.06 25.23
C ALA A 293 0.89 2.42 24.53
N ALA A 294 -0.10 2.63 23.67
CA ALA A 294 -0.47 3.96 23.20
C ALA A 294 -2.00 4.10 23.25
N ARG A 295 -2.49 5.22 23.77
CA ARG A 295 -3.93 5.49 23.87
C ARG A 295 -4.22 6.92 23.46
N LYS A 296 -5.38 7.13 22.83
CA LYS A 296 -5.90 8.47 22.54
C LYS A 296 -6.52 9.05 23.80
N GLU A 297 -6.15 10.28 24.14
CA GLU A 297 -6.75 11.08 25.20
C GLU A 297 -7.18 12.43 24.62
N GLY A 298 -8.46 12.56 24.26
CA GLY A 298 -8.96 13.75 23.58
C GLY A 298 -8.30 13.94 22.22
N SER A 299 -7.56 15.04 22.05
CA SER A 299 -6.85 15.38 20.80
C SER A 299 -5.37 14.97 20.80
N SER A 300 -4.87 14.36 21.87
CA SER A 300 -3.48 13.88 21.96
C SER A 300 -3.41 12.37 22.14
N ILE A 301 -2.21 11.82 21.95
CA ILE A 301 -1.89 10.43 22.17
C ILE A 301 -0.90 10.36 23.33
N LYS A 302 -1.22 9.53 24.32
CA LYS A 302 -0.31 9.14 25.41
C LYS A 302 0.40 7.86 25.03
N VAL A 303 1.72 7.90 24.98
CA VAL A 303 2.59 6.75 24.72
C VAL A 303 3.29 6.36 26.01
N SER A 304 2.91 5.22 26.57
CA SER A 304 3.53 4.68 27.78
C SER A 304 4.82 3.95 27.41
N VAL A 305 5.92 4.30 28.08
CA VAL A 305 7.25 3.73 27.84
C VAL A 305 7.91 3.30 29.14
N GLU A 306 8.80 2.31 29.04
CA GLU A 306 9.64 1.84 30.15
C GLU A 306 11.08 1.61 29.71
N ASN A 307 12.05 1.81 30.59
CA ASN A 307 13.44 1.47 30.29
C ASN A 307 13.61 -0.05 30.18
N VAL A 308 14.30 -0.53 29.14
CA VAL A 308 14.49 -1.97 28.89
C VAL A 308 15.31 -2.64 30.01
N LYS A 309 16.24 -1.93 30.64
CA LYS A 309 17.06 -2.45 31.74
C LYS A 309 16.42 -2.26 33.12
N ASP A 310 15.43 -1.38 33.23
CA ASP A 310 14.82 -0.99 34.51
C ASP A 310 13.32 -0.69 34.29
N PRO A 311 12.45 -1.73 34.28
CA PRO A 311 11.02 -1.58 34.01
C PRO A 311 10.26 -0.74 35.04
N ALA A 312 10.87 -0.41 36.20
CA ALA A 312 10.28 0.50 37.17
C ALA A 312 10.33 1.96 36.69
N LYS A 313 11.25 2.30 35.79
CA LYS A 313 11.35 3.63 35.16
C LYS A 313 10.35 3.76 34.02
N LYS A 314 9.10 4.04 34.41
CA LYS A 314 7.99 4.32 33.49
C LYS A 314 7.84 5.81 33.25
N GLU A 315 7.46 6.15 32.03
CA GLU A 315 7.19 7.52 31.60
C GLU A 315 6.03 7.51 30.60
N GLU A 316 5.33 8.64 30.49
CA GLU A 316 4.36 8.86 29.42
C GLU A 316 4.82 10.02 28.53
N LEU A 317 4.77 9.80 27.22
CA LEU A 317 5.05 10.81 26.22
C LEU A 317 3.73 11.28 25.60
N ASP A 318 3.61 12.59 25.42
CA ASP A 318 2.49 13.21 24.71
C ASP A 318 2.86 13.55 23.27
N CYS A 319 2.00 13.19 22.32
CA CYS A 319 2.12 13.63 20.93
C CYS A 319 0.76 13.88 20.26
N ASP A 320 0.77 14.65 19.17
CA ASP A 320 -0.40 14.81 18.29
C ASP A 320 -0.49 13.65 17.29
N VAL A 321 0.68 13.16 16.85
CA VAL A 321 0.81 12.06 15.89
C VAL A 321 1.81 11.03 16.41
N LEU A 322 1.45 9.75 16.30
CA LEU A 322 2.29 8.60 16.61
C LEU A 322 2.60 7.83 15.32
N LEU A 323 3.87 7.78 14.92
CA LEU A 323 4.31 6.93 13.81
C LEU A 323 4.77 5.57 14.32
N VAL A 324 4.14 4.50 13.84
CA VAL A 324 4.52 3.12 14.10
C VAL A 324 5.32 2.58 12.90
N CYS A 325 6.62 2.36 13.09
CA CYS A 325 7.53 1.88 12.03
C CYS A 325 8.57 0.87 12.53
N ILE A 326 8.13 -0.10 13.34
CA ILE A 326 8.98 -1.13 13.98
C ILE A 326 9.53 -2.19 13.02
N GLY A 327 9.09 -2.19 11.77
CA GLY A 327 9.54 -3.15 10.77
C GLY A 327 8.50 -3.40 9.69
N ARG A 328 8.81 -4.35 8.82
CA ARG A 328 7.92 -4.83 7.76
C ARG A 328 7.97 -6.35 7.75
N ARG A 329 6.87 -6.98 7.35
CA ARG A 329 6.77 -8.44 7.21
C ARG A 329 6.33 -8.84 5.79
N PRO A 330 6.66 -10.07 5.34
CA PRO A 330 6.21 -10.57 4.03
C PRO A 330 4.68 -10.53 3.92
N TYR A 331 4.17 -10.22 2.72
CA TYR A 331 2.74 -10.25 2.44
C TYR A 331 2.38 -11.49 1.63
N THR A 332 1.76 -12.49 2.27
CA THR A 332 1.37 -13.76 1.63
C THR A 332 -0.12 -14.10 1.85
N SER A 333 -0.90 -13.14 2.34
CA SER A 333 -2.32 -13.33 2.65
C SER A 333 -3.13 -13.66 1.41
N ASN A 334 -3.96 -14.71 1.50
CA ASN A 334 -4.87 -15.16 0.44
C ASN A 334 -4.17 -15.43 -0.91
N LEU A 335 -2.93 -15.92 -0.87
CA LEU A 335 -2.15 -16.22 -2.08
C LEU A 335 -2.37 -17.65 -2.60
N GLY A 336 -3.01 -18.53 -1.83
CA GLY A 336 -3.21 -19.94 -2.22
C GLY A 336 -2.10 -20.88 -1.75
N LEU A 337 -1.22 -20.42 -0.85
CA LEU A 337 -0.05 -21.19 -0.43
C LEU A 337 -0.44 -22.39 0.43
N GLU A 338 -1.41 -22.20 1.32
CA GLU A 338 -1.92 -23.25 2.20
C GLU A 338 -2.58 -24.38 1.41
N GLU A 339 -3.39 -24.05 0.40
CA GLU A 339 -4.04 -25.05 -0.46
C GLU A 339 -3.05 -25.85 -1.31
N LEU A 340 -1.88 -25.28 -1.61
CA LEU A 340 -0.80 -25.96 -2.31
C LEU A 340 0.18 -26.67 -1.38
N GLY A 341 0.07 -26.51 -0.06
CA GLY A 341 1.06 -27.05 0.88
C GLY A 341 2.42 -26.34 0.83
N ILE A 342 2.49 -25.08 0.36
CA ILE A 342 3.70 -24.27 0.43
C ILE A 342 3.82 -23.70 1.85
N GLU A 343 4.64 -24.36 2.67
CA GLU A 343 4.91 -23.89 4.02
C GLU A 343 5.77 -22.62 4.03
N ARG A 344 5.41 -21.68 4.90
CA ARG A 344 6.20 -20.48 5.18
C ARG A 344 7.17 -20.78 6.31
N ASP A 345 8.29 -20.08 6.34
CA ASP A 345 9.16 -20.13 7.50
C ASP A 345 8.59 -19.39 8.73
N GLU A 346 9.30 -19.47 9.85
CA GLU A 346 8.94 -18.86 11.14
C GLU A 346 8.72 -17.32 11.09
N LYS A 347 9.17 -16.65 10.03
CA LYS A 347 8.98 -15.20 9.81
C LYS A 347 7.95 -14.90 8.72
N GLY A 348 7.22 -15.92 8.25
CA GLY A 348 6.18 -15.81 7.24
C GLY A 348 6.70 -15.66 5.81
N ARG A 349 8.00 -15.92 5.56
CA ARG A 349 8.60 -15.82 4.21
C ARG A 349 8.34 -17.13 3.45
N VAL A 350 8.28 -17.03 2.12
CA VAL A 350 8.26 -18.21 1.23
C VAL A 350 9.69 -18.73 1.09
N PRO A 351 10.01 -19.96 1.53
CA PRO A 351 11.34 -20.55 1.38
C PRO A 351 11.67 -20.77 -0.10
N VAL A 352 12.92 -20.48 -0.47
CA VAL A 352 13.40 -20.67 -1.85
C VAL A 352 14.81 -21.23 -1.90
N ASN A 353 15.14 -21.92 -2.98
CA ASN A 353 16.51 -22.37 -3.29
C ASN A 353 17.35 -21.26 -3.97
N SER A 354 18.58 -21.58 -4.38
CA SER A 354 19.50 -20.64 -5.07
C SER A 354 19.03 -20.14 -6.44
N ARG A 355 17.97 -20.75 -6.99
CA ARG A 355 17.30 -20.35 -8.25
C ARG A 355 15.97 -19.63 -8.01
N PHE A 356 15.66 -19.27 -6.75
CA PHE A 356 14.39 -18.68 -6.34
C PHE A 356 13.16 -19.60 -6.51
N GLN A 357 13.36 -20.92 -6.66
CA GLN A 357 12.25 -21.87 -6.76
C GLN A 357 11.73 -22.23 -5.36
N THR A 358 10.42 -22.44 -5.27
CA THR A 358 9.77 -22.99 -4.08
C THR A 358 9.93 -24.52 -4.04
N VAL A 359 9.16 -25.20 -3.18
CA VAL A 359 9.05 -26.67 -3.22
C VAL A 359 8.42 -27.19 -4.52
N PHE A 360 7.70 -26.32 -5.25
CA PHE A 360 7.25 -26.58 -6.62
C PHE A 360 8.28 -26.00 -7.62
N PRO A 361 8.79 -26.84 -8.54
CA PRO A 361 9.88 -26.48 -9.45
C PRO A 361 9.50 -25.48 -10.54
#